data_AF-A0AAV8Q231-F1
#
_entry.id   AF-A0AAV8Q231-F1
#
_cell.length_a   1.000
_cell.length_b   1.000
_cell.length_c   1.000
_cell.angle_alpha   90.00
_cell.angle_beta   90.00
_cell.angle_gamma   90.00
#
_symmetry.space_group_name_H-M   'P 1'
#
loop_
_entity.id
_entity.type
_entity.pdbx_description
1 polymer ?
#
loop_
_entity_poly.entity_id
_entity_poly.type
_entity_poly.pdbx_seq_one_letter_code
_entity_poly.pdbx_strand_id
1 'polypeptide(L)'
;MRGAQAMRNGGIGSAREERRKRRTAGRCSTMNISFSARLPGDVRGDLRESICAVKYSVDPFADFRKSILEMIRDGGVRDWEEMEELVYCYVVLNPSDLHCFIAEAFLSVCSPAR
;
A
#
# COMPACT_ATOMS: atom_id res chain seq x y z
N MET A 1 5.03 -3.85 13.55
CA MET A 1 5.24 -5.04 12.69
C MET A 1 5.66 -4.60 11.30
N ARG A 2 6.40 -5.41 10.53
CA ARG A 2 6.82 -5.06 9.16
C ARG A 2 5.91 -5.74 8.14
N GLY A 3 5.33 -4.97 7.22
CA GLY A 3 4.50 -5.50 6.14
C GLY A 3 4.73 -4.77 4.82
N ALA A 4 4.51 -5.46 3.70
CA ALA A 4 4.54 -4.89 2.37
C ALA A 4 3.16 -4.34 1.98
N GLN A 5 3.15 -3.18 1.33
CA GLN A 5 1.97 -2.54 0.74
C GLN A 5 2.29 -2.12 -0.70
N ALA A 6 1.30 -2.20 -1.59
CA ALA A 6 1.41 -1.67 -2.95
C ALA A 6 1.22 -0.14 -2.94
N MET A 7 1.91 0.56 -3.83
CA MET A 7 1.91 2.00 -4.07
C MET A 7 2.01 2.25 -5.58
N ARG A 8 1.38 3.33 -6.07
CA ARG A 8 1.46 3.70 -7.49
C ARG A 8 2.86 4.21 -7.87
N ASN A 9 3.27 3.93 -9.11
CA ASN A 9 4.46 4.54 -9.71
C ASN A 9 4.22 6.05 -9.92
N GLY A 10 4.87 6.88 -9.10
CA GLY A 10 4.86 8.34 -9.26
C GLY A 10 5.74 8.74 -10.44
N GLY A 11 5.13 9.29 -11.49
CA GLY A 11 5.87 9.86 -12.62
C GLY A 11 6.88 10.91 -12.14
N ILE A 12 8.16 10.69 -12.44
CA ILE A 12 9.27 11.54 -12.03
C ILE A 12 9.34 12.73 -12.99
N GLY A 13 8.71 13.85 -12.61
CA GLY A 13 8.93 15.15 -13.25
C GLY A 13 10.21 15.79 -12.73
N SER A 14 11.20 15.92 -13.61
CA SER A 14 12.49 16.58 -13.38
C SER A 14 12.34 18.04 -12.92
N ALA A 15 12.95 18.41 -11.79
CA ALA A 15 13.94 19.50 -11.71
C ALA A 15 14.16 20.01 -10.27
N ARG A 16 15.45 20.14 -9.93
CA ARG A 16 16.05 21.12 -9.00
C ARG A 16 16.04 20.79 -7.51
N GLU A 17 17.16 20.19 -7.16
CA GLU A 17 17.84 20.30 -5.88
C GLU A 17 18.03 21.78 -5.45
N GLU A 18 17.79 21.99 -4.16
CA GLU A 18 18.37 23.01 -3.28
C GLU A 18 17.57 24.29 -2.90
N ARG A 19 17.41 24.44 -1.56
CA ARG A 19 17.08 25.63 -0.74
C ARG A 19 15.64 26.17 -0.73
N ARG A 20 14.88 25.80 0.32
CA ARG A 20 14.52 26.74 1.42
C ARG A 20 14.01 26.00 2.66
N LYS A 21 14.83 26.06 3.71
CA LYS A 21 14.53 25.63 5.08
C LYS A 21 13.44 26.57 5.67
N ARG A 22 12.42 25.97 6.31
CA ARG A 22 11.59 26.45 7.45
C ARG A 22 10.08 26.62 7.17
N ARG A 23 9.33 26.14 8.17
CA ARG A 23 7.89 26.32 8.52
C ARG A 23 7.00 25.27 7.84
N THR A 24 6.27 24.37 8.51
CA THR A 24 5.76 24.32 9.89
C THR A 24 5.13 22.94 10.11
N ALA A 25 5.30 22.37 11.32
CA ALA A 25 4.42 21.42 12.01
C ALA A 25 3.71 20.30 11.20
N GLY A 26 4.22 19.08 11.36
CA GLY A 26 3.48 17.84 11.08
C GLY A 26 4.37 16.64 11.36
N ARG A 27 4.23 16.06 12.55
CA ARG A 27 5.00 14.91 13.04
C ARG A 27 4.85 13.72 12.09
N CYS A 28 5.78 13.53 11.15
CA CYS A 28 5.92 12.27 10.41
C CYS A 28 7.29 11.71 10.76
N SER A 29 7.27 10.72 11.67
CA SER A 29 8.41 9.85 11.97
C SER A 29 9.09 9.45 10.67
N THR A 30 10.42 9.59 10.60
CA THR A 30 11.26 9.10 9.51
C THR A 30 10.66 7.83 8.91
N MET A 31 10.17 7.92 7.67
CA MET A 31 9.44 6.83 7.01
C MET A 31 10.35 5.59 6.97
N ASN A 32 10.05 4.60 7.81
CA ASN A 32 10.63 3.26 7.72
C ASN A 32 10.00 2.53 6.53
N ILE A 33 10.18 3.08 5.33
CA ILE A 33 9.62 2.58 4.08
C ILE A 33 10.77 2.15 3.18
N SER A 34 10.77 0.89 2.72
CA SER A 34 11.76 0.36 1.77
C SER A 34 11.09 -0.23 0.54
N PHE A 35 11.57 0.10 -0.66
CA PHE A 35 11.04 -0.40 -1.94
C PHE A 35 11.65 -1.75 -2.33
N SER A 36 11.85 -2.63 -1.36
CA SER A 36 12.51 -3.93 -1.54
C SER A 36 11.54 -5.05 -1.93
N ALA A 37 10.23 -4.83 -1.77
CA ALA A 37 9.22 -5.80 -2.15
C ALA A 37 8.98 -5.77 -3.65
N ARG A 38 8.77 -6.94 -4.24
CA ARG A 38 8.42 -7.11 -5.65
C ARG A 38 7.13 -7.91 -5.73
N LEU A 39 6.24 -7.52 -6.64
CA LEU A 39 5.02 -8.29 -6.89
C LEU A 39 5.36 -9.71 -7.35
N PRO A 40 4.51 -10.70 -7.02
CA PRO A 40 4.58 -12.02 -7.63
C PRO A 40 4.57 -11.94 -9.17
N GLY A 41 5.29 -12.85 -9.84
CA GLY A 41 5.47 -12.78 -11.29
C GLY A 41 4.22 -13.12 -12.11
N ASP A 42 3.23 -13.70 -11.45
CA ASP A 42 1.94 -14.15 -11.97
C ASP A 42 0.81 -13.12 -11.80
N VAL A 43 1.09 -11.96 -11.16
CA VAL A 43 0.12 -10.87 -10.98
C VAL A 43 -0.37 -10.33 -12.32
N ARG A 44 -1.68 -10.15 -12.43
CA ARG A 44 -2.37 -9.72 -13.66
C ARG A 44 -2.85 -8.25 -13.59
N GLY A 45 -3.27 -7.74 -14.75
CA GLY A 45 -3.92 -6.44 -14.88
C GLY A 45 -3.02 -5.24 -14.56
N ASP A 46 -3.67 -4.11 -14.25
CA ASP A 46 -3.02 -2.82 -13.94
C ASP A 46 -2.17 -2.89 -12.65
N LEU A 47 -2.43 -3.88 -11.79
CA LEU A 47 -1.68 -4.09 -10.56
C LEU A 47 -0.20 -4.43 -10.82
N ARG A 48 0.12 -5.08 -11.94
CA ARG A 48 1.49 -5.49 -12.31
C ARG A 48 2.46 -4.31 -12.44
N GLU A 49 1.97 -3.12 -12.73
CA GLU A 49 2.79 -1.89 -12.83
C GLU A 49 2.92 -1.13 -11.50
N SER A 50 2.30 -1.65 -10.42
CA SER A 50 2.38 -1.06 -9.09
C SER A 50 3.70 -1.37 -8.39
N ILE A 51 4.18 -0.43 -7.60
CA ILE A 51 5.39 -0.56 -6.79
C ILE A 51 5.03 -1.09 -5.42
N CYS A 52 5.75 -2.08 -4.90
CA CYS A 52 5.56 -2.53 -3.53
C CYS A 52 6.59 -1.89 -2.60
N ALA A 53 6.14 -1.35 -1.47
CA ALA A 53 7.00 -0.86 -0.41
C ALA A 53 6.72 -1.58 0.90
N VAL A 54 7.78 -1.92 1.63
CA VAL A 54 7.71 -2.48 2.98
C VAL A 54 7.69 -1.33 3.97
N LYS A 55 6.74 -1.34 4.89
CA LYS A 55 6.60 -0.34 5.96
C LYS A 55 6.68 -0.99 7.32
N TYR A 56 7.38 -0.35 8.26
CA TYR A 56 7.20 -0.63 9.68
C TYR A 56 5.95 0.09 10.19
N SER A 57 4.96 -0.68 10.60
CA SER A 57 3.69 -0.17 11.10
C SER A 57 3.57 -0.32 12.61
N VAL A 58 3.05 0.72 13.26
CA VAL A 58 2.60 0.71 14.67
C VAL A 58 1.16 0.20 14.77
N ASP A 59 0.35 0.44 13.74
CA ASP A 59 -1.04 0.02 13.61
C ASP A 59 -1.25 -0.62 12.23
N PRO A 60 -0.99 -1.94 12.10
CA PRO A 60 -1.06 -2.64 10.83
C PRO A 60 -2.44 -2.58 10.19
N PHE A 61 -3.51 -2.64 10.99
CA PHE A 61 -4.88 -2.56 10.49
C PHE A 61 -5.15 -1.23 9.81
N ALA A 62 -4.85 -0.10 10.47
CA ALA A 62 -5.10 1.22 9.90
C ALA A 62 -4.26 1.47 8.64
N ASP A 63 -3.02 0.98 8.63
CA ASP A 63 -2.13 1.10 7.48
C ASP A 63 -2.61 0.28 6.29
N PHE A 64 -2.98 -1.00 6.49
CA PHE A 64 -3.54 -1.83 5.41
C PHE A 64 -4.86 -1.29 4.90
N ARG A 65 -5.76 -0.87 5.79
CA ARG A 65 -7.05 -0.28 5.40
C ARG A 65 -6.84 0.94 4.51
N LYS A 66 -5.90 1.81 4.87
CA LYS A 66 -5.56 2.98 4.07
C LYS A 66 -5.00 2.59 2.71
N SER A 67 -4.04 1.66 2.65
CA SER A 67 -3.42 1.27 1.38
C SER A 67 -4.40 0.54 0.46
N ILE A 68 -5.31 -0.29 1.00
CA ILE A 68 -6.38 -0.93 0.23
C ILE A 68 -7.33 0.13 -0.37
N LEU A 69 -7.75 1.12 0.42
CA LEU A 69 -8.60 2.21 -0.08
C LEU A 69 -7.93 3.01 -1.19
N GLU A 70 -6.63 3.31 -1.06
CA GLU A 70 -5.86 3.98 -2.11
C GLU A 70 -5.81 3.14 -3.39
N MET A 71 -5.64 1.82 -3.28
CA MET A 71 -5.64 0.93 -4.45
C MET A 71 -7.00 0.83 -5.16
N ILE A 72 -8.10 0.82 -4.41
CA ILE A 72 -9.45 0.82 -4.97
C ILE A 72 -9.79 2.16 -5.63
N ARG A 73 -9.37 3.28 -5.03
CA ARG A 73 -9.68 4.61 -5.57
C ARG A 73 -8.82 4.98 -6.77
N ASP A 74 -7.52 4.72 -6.67
CA ASP A 74 -6.51 5.31 -7.56
C ASP A 74 -5.53 4.26 -8.12
N GLY A 75 -5.58 3.01 -7.65
CA GLY A 75 -4.63 1.94 -7.99
C GLY A 75 -5.14 0.91 -8.99
N GLY A 76 -6.24 1.19 -9.69
CA GLY A 76 -6.71 0.37 -10.80
C GLY A 76 -7.50 -0.88 -10.42
N VAL A 77 -7.96 -1.00 -9.17
CA VAL A 77 -8.90 -2.05 -8.77
C VAL A 77 -10.33 -1.56 -9.02
N ARG A 78 -10.98 -2.12 -10.04
CA ARG A 78 -12.29 -1.71 -10.58
C ARG A 78 -13.32 -2.85 -10.50
N ASP A 79 -12.88 -4.09 -10.53
CA ASP A 79 -13.74 -5.28 -10.47
C ASP A 79 -13.31 -6.29 -9.39
N TRP A 80 -14.00 -7.44 -9.36
CA TRP A 80 -13.76 -8.48 -8.37
C TRP A 80 -12.46 -9.23 -8.63
N GLU A 81 -12.12 -9.45 -9.90
CA GLU A 81 -10.90 -10.12 -10.34
C GLU A 81 -9.66 -9.34 -9.92
N GLU A 82 -9.66 -8.02 -10.11
CA GLU A 82 -8.58 -7.13 -9.67
C GLU A 82 -8.50 -7.04 -8.12
N MET A 83 -9.63 -7.18 -7.44
CA MET A 83 -9.68 -7.23 -5.98
C MET A 83 -9.10 -8.54 -5.42
N GLU A 84 -9.40 -9.68 -6.04
CA GLU A 84 -8.83 -10.99 -5.69
C GLU A 84 -7.30 -10.98 -5.87
N GLU A 85 -6.82 -10.41 -6.97
CA GLU A 85 -5.39 -10.24 -7.24
C GLU A 85 -4.72 -9.33 -6.20
N LEU A 86 -5.41 -8.26 -5.77
CA LEU A 86 -4.92 -7.39 -4.72
C LEU A 86 -4.80 -8.15 -3.39
N VAL A 87 -5.81 -8.94 -3.01
CA VAL A 87 -5.78 -9.79 -1.79
C VAL A 87 -4.62 -10.79 -1.87
N TYR A 88 -4.47 -11.48 -3.01
CA TYR A 88 -3.36 -12.42 -3.25
C TYR A 88 -2.00 -11.76 -3.02
N CYS A 89 -1.79 -10.57 -3.57
CA CYS A 89 -0.55 -9.81 -3.38
C CYS A 89 -0.28 -9.52 -1.89
N TYR A 90 -1.28 -9.04 -1.14
CA TYR A 90 -1.08 -8.76 0.29
C TYR A 90 -0.75 -10.03 1.08
N VAL A 91 -1.41 -11.14 0.80
CA VAL A 91 -1.17 -12.42 1.51
C VAL A 91 0.23 -12.96 1.21
N VAL A 92 0.67 -12.94 -0.05
CA VAL A 92 1.98 -13.46 -0.46
C VAL A 92 3.14 -12.57 0.04
N LEU A 93 2.96 -11.25 0.01
CA LEU A 93 4.01 -10.31 0.39
C LEU A 93 4.17 -10.11 1.89
N ASN A 94 3.26 -10.66 2.70
CA ASN A 94 3.25 -10.47 4.15
C ASN A 94 3.32 -11.79 4.91
N PRO A 95 4.01 -11.83 6.07
CA PRO A 95 4.00 -12.99 6.95
C PRO A 95 2.59 -13.28 7.49
N SER A 96 2.34 -14.55 7.82
CA SER A 96 1.04 -15.04 8.31
C SER A 96 0.48 -14.27 9.50
N ASP A 97 1.36 -13.77 10.38
CA ASP A 97 0.97 -13.01 11.58
C ASP A 97 0.26 -11.69 11.25
N LEU A 98 0.34 -11.22 10.00
CA LEU A 98 -0.34 -10.02 9.52
C LEU A 98 -1.65 -10.31 8.79
N HIS A 99 -1.91 -11.57 8.44
CA HIS A 99 -3.06 -11.94 7.59
C HIS A 99 -4.39 -11.60 8.26
N CYS A 100 -4.50 -11.68 9.59
CA CYS A 100 -5.70 -11.26 10.31
C CYS A 100 -6.00 -9.76 10.10
N PHE A 101 -5.00 -8.89 10.24
CA PHE A 101 -5.17 -7.46 10.01
C PHE A 101 -5.49 -7.13 8.54
N ILE A 102 -4.91 -7.88 7.60
CA ILE A 102 -5.22 -7.76 6.18
C ILE A 102 -6.70 -8.10 5.92
N ALA A 103 -7.17 -9.25 6.42
CA ALA A 103 -8.55 -9.68 6.27
C ALA A 103 -9.54 -8.69 6.90
N GLU A 104 -9.27 -8.23 8.13
CA GLU A 104 -10.10 -7.23 8.80
C GLU A 104 -10.14 -5.90 8.02
N ALA A 105 -9.01 -5.47 7.46
CA ALA A 105 -8.95 -4.25 6.66
C ALA A 105 -9.80 -4.36 5.39
N PHE A 106 -9.71 -5.49 4.67
CA PHE A 106 -10.55 -5.76 3.49
C PHE A 106 -12.05 -5.77 3.86
N LEU A 107 -12.43 -6.49 4.91
CA LEU A 107 -13.82 -6.51 5.39
C LEU A 107 -14.30 -5.11 5.79
N SER A 108 -13.45 -4.30 6.43
CA SER A 108 -13.80 -2.93 6.81
C SER A 108 -14.02 -2.01 5.60
N VAL A 109 -13.33 -2.24 4.48
CA VAL A 109 -13.47 -1.43 3.27
C VAL A 109 -14.68 -1.87 2.44
N CYS A 110 -14.94 -3.18 2.40
CA CYS A 110 -16.07 -3.75 1.66
C CYS A 110 -17.40 -3.70 2.41
N SER A 111 -17.39 -3.47 3.73
CA SER A 111 -18.62 -3.31 4.50
C SER A 111 -19.22 -1.91 4.26
N PRO A 112 -20.48 -1.79 3.82
CA PRO A 112 -21.14 -0.50 3.75
C PRO A 112 -21.22 0.11 5.16
N ALA A 113 -20.91 1.40 5.27
CA ALA A 113 -21.15 2.15 6.49
C ALA A 113 -22.65 2.04 6.82
N ARG A 114 -22.97 1.46 7.97
CA ARG A 114 -24.34 1.44 8.50
C ARG A 114 -24.83 2.83 8.83
#